data_AF-A0A919KB59-F1
#
_entry.id   AF-A0A919KB59-F1
#
_cell.length_a   1.000
_cell.length_b   1.000
_cell.length_c   1.000
_cell.angle_alpha   90.00
_cell.angle_beta   90.00
_cell.angle_gamma   90.00
#
_symmetry.space_group_name_H-M   'P 1'
#
loop_
_entity.id
_entity.type
_entity.pdbx_description
1 polymer ?
#
loop_
_entity_poly.entity_id
_entity_poly.type
_entity_poly.pdbx_seq_one_letter_code
_entity_poly.pdbx_strand_id
1 'polypeptide(L)'
;MTTPADWTFLDHDDVTRAAYRAARRVANQYPAIADTDDLYHDALILLANNPDQIHTHHDDMRVLHHWLWCRLVDTIRPQARQANLTISYERAILENAA
;
A
#
# COMPACT_ATOMS: atom_id res chain seq x y z
N MET A 1 -21.93 13.38 -0.29
CA MET A 1 -21.70 13.32 -1.74
C MET A 1 -20.32 12.73 -1.93
N THR A 2 -20.21 11.59 -2.60
CA THR A 2 -18.91 10.96 -2.88
C THR A 2 -18.31 11.68 -4.08
N THR A 3 -17.12 12.25 -3.94
CA THR A 3 -16.38 12.77 -5.09
C THR A 3 -16.12 11.61 -6.05
N PRO A 4 -16.45 11.74 -7.35
CA PRO A 4 -16.16 10.69 -8.32
C PRO A 4 -14.64 10.43 -8.40
N ALA A 5 -14.26 9.18 -8.67
CA ALA A 5 -12.86 8.83 -8.84
C ALA A 5 -12.25 9.58 -10.05
N ASP A 6 -11.11 10.23 -9.84
CA ASP A 6 -10.40 11.01 -10.84
C ASP A 6 -9.16 10.24 -11.32
N TRP A 7 -9.15 9.88 -12.60
CA TRP A 7 -8.05 9.11 -13.21
C TRP A 7 -7.14 9.98 -14.09
N THR A 8 -7.36 11.30 -14.14
CA THR A 8 -6.58 12.21 -15.00
C THR A 8 -5.11 12.29 -14.58
N PHE A 9 -4.79 11.98 -13.32
CA PHE A 9 -3.42 11.95 -12.83
C PHE A 9 -2.53 10.88 -13.47
N LEU A 10 -3.11 9.91 -14.18
CA LEU A 10 -2.33 8.90 -14.92
C LEU A 10 -1.44 9.52 -16.00
N ASP A 11 -1.79 10.72 -16.48
CA ASP A 11 -0.97 11.50 -17.41
C ASP A 11 0.26 12.15 -16.72
N HIS A 12 0.35 12.07 -15.38
CA HIS A 12 1.43 12.62 -14.59
C HIS A 12 2.41 11.53 -14.13
N ASP A 13 3.47 11.35 -14.93
CA ASP A 13 4.57 10.39 -14.69
C ASP A 13 5.15 10.45 -13.27
N ASP A 14 5.26 11.63 -12.68
CA ASP A 14 5.86 11.78 -11.34
C ASP A 14 4.94 11.25 -10.24
N VAL A 15 3.62 11.36 -10.42
CA VAL A 15 2.61 10.82 -9.50
C VAL A 15 2.60 9.30 -9.59
N THR A 16 2.60 8.74 -10.80
CA THR A 16 2.64 7.28 -11.00
C THR A 16 3.95 6.67 -10.49
N ARG A 17 5.09 7.34 -10.68
CA ARG A 17 6.38 6.91 -10.07
C ARG A 17 6.36 6.99 -8.54
N ALA A 18 5.73 8.01 -7.94
CA ALA A 18 5.60 8.10 -6.50
C ALA A 18 4.79 6.92 -5.94
N ALA A 19 3.68 6.57 -6.62
CA ALA A 19 2.87 5.40 -6.30
C ALA A 19 3.67 4.10 -6.41
N TYR A 20 4.38 3.89 -7.51
CA TYR A 20 5.20 2.69 -7.68
C TYR A 20 6.31 2.57 -6.63
N ARG A 21 6.99 3.68 -6.28
CA ARG A 21 8.01 3.69 -5.23
C ARG A 21 7.42 3.35 -3.86
N ALA A 22 6.25 3.86 -3.54
CA ALA A 22 5.56 3.55 -2.29
C ALA A 22 5.18 2.06 -2.24
N ALA A 23 4.56 1.54 -3.31
CA ALA A 23 4.21 0.13 -3.45
C ALA A 23 5.42 -0.79 -3.27
N ARG A 24 6.50 -0.54 -4.02
CA ARG A 24 7.74 -1.32 -3.92
C ARG A 24 8.36 -1.28 -2.52
N ARG A 25 8.32 -0.12 -1.86
CA ARG A 25 8.82 0.01 -0.48
C ARG A 25 8.03 -0.88 0.48
N VAL A 26 6.71 -0.92 0.34
CA VAL A 26 5.85 -1.74 1.18
C VAL A 26 6.02 -3.23 0.88
N ALA A 27 6.06 -3.63 -0.40
CA ALA A 27 6.33 -5.01 -0.80
C ALA A 27 7.67 -5.52 -0.22
N ASN A 28 8.73 -4.71 -0.26
CA ASN A 28 10.01 -5.05 0.34
C ASN A 28 9.95 -5.21 1.87
N GLN A 29 9.02 -4.50 2.53
CA GLN A 29 8.82 -4.59 3.98
C GLN A 29 7.98 -5.82 4.37
N TYR A 30 7.08 -6.27 3.48
CA TYR A 30 6.15 -7.37 3.71
C TYR A 30 6.15 -8.39 2.55
N PRO A 31 7.31 -8.97 2.18
CA PRO A 31 7.46 -9.75 0.95
C PRO A 31 6.68 -11.06 0.94
N ALA A 32 6.28 -11.57 2.11
CA ALA A 32 5.55 -12.83 2.22
C ALA A 32 4.05 -12.71 1.92
N ILE A 33 3.51 -11.49 1.87
CA ILE A 33 2.06 -11.24 1.84
C ILE A 33 1.63 -10.20 0.80
N ALA A 34 2.57 -9.47 0.21
CA ALA A 34 2.23 -8.39 -0.72
C ALA A 34 3.19 -8.35 -1.91
N ASP A 35 2.60 -8.27 -3.11
CA ASP A 35 3.31 -8.08 -4.36
C ASP A 35 3.38 -6.59 -4.74
N THR A 36 4.43 -6.21 -5.47
CA THR A 36 4.63 -4.80 -5.87
C THR A 36 3.55 -4.33 -6.85
N ASP A 37 3.11 -5.17 -7.79
CA ASP A 37 2.16 -4.76 -8.82
C ASP A 37 0.74 -4.63 -8.24
N ASP A 38 0.35 -5.53 -7.34
CA ASP A 38 -0.92 -5.43 -6.60
C ASP A 38 -0.97 -4.14 -5.76
N LEU A 39 0.09 -3.87 -5.00
CA LEU A 39 0.19 -2.65 -4.20
C LEU A 39 0.26 -1.38 -5.06
N TYR A 40 0.82 -1.48 -6.27
CA TYR A 40 0.83 -0.37 -7.20
C TYR A 40 -0.58 -0.06 -7.70
N HIS A 41 -1.36 -1.07 -8.09
CA HIS A 41 -2.76 -0.87 -8.45
C HIS A 41 -3.58 -0.30 -7.29
N ASP A 42 -3.39 -0.80 -6.07
CA ASP A 42 -4.03 -0.26 -4.87
C ASP A 42 -3.65 1.21 -4.65
N ALA A 43 -2.39 1.58 -4.87
CA ALA A 43 -1.94 2.96 -4.77
C ALA A 43 -2.63 3.85 -5.81
N LEU A 44 -2.79 3.39 -7.06
CA LEU A 44 -3.49 4.13 -8.11
C LEU A 44 -4.98 4.32 -7.78
N ILE A 45 -5.65 3.28 -7.28
CA ILE A 45 -7.05 3.36 -6.84
C ILE A 45 -7.18 4.36 -5.68
N LEU A 46 -6.23 4.33 -4.73
CA LEU A 46 -6.23 5.25 -3.60
C LEU A 46 -6.06 6.70 -4.04
N LEU A 47 -5.18 6.97 -5.01
CA LEU A 47 -5.03 8.30 -5.61
C LEU A 47 -6.30 8.73 -6.36
N ALA A 48 -6.89 7.84 -7.15
CA ALA A 48 -8.10 8.15 -7.91
C ALA A 48 -9.27 8.55 -7.01
N ASN A 49 -9.38 7.91 -5.84
CA ASN A 49 -10.42 8.24 -4.85
C ASN A 49 -10.07 9.45 -3.96
N ASN A 50 -8.85 9.98 -4.04
CA ASN A 50 -8.38 11.11 -3.22
C ASN A 50 -7.63 12.16 -4.06
N PRO A 51 -8.27 12.75 -5.10
CA PRO A 51 -7.60 13.69 -6.00
C PRO A 51 -7.01 14.91 -5.28
N ASP A 52 -7.63 15.36 -4.18
CA ASP A 52 -7.13 16.47 -3.37
C ASP A 52 -5.72 16.23 -2.81
N GLN A 53 -5.33 14.98 -2.58
CA GLN A 53 -4.00 14.63 -2.08
C GLN A 53 -2.93 14.85 -3.16
N ILE A 54 -3.29 14.65 -4.42
CA ILE A 54 -2.42 14.91 -5.57
C ILE A 54 -2.18 16.42 -5.68
N HIS A 55 -3.26 17.21 -5.61
CA HIS A 55 -3.16 18.66 -5.66
C HIS A 55 -2.41 19.25 -4.47
N THR A 56 -2.69 18.77 -3.25
CA THR A 56 -2.04 19.24 -2.01
C THR A 56 -0.55 18.94 -1.98
N HIS A 57 -0.12 17.85 -2.63
CA HIS A 57 1.27 17.39 -2.62
C HIS A 57 1.97 17.55 -3.97
N HIS A 58 1.37 18.26 -4.92
CA HIS A 58 1.92 18.46 -6.26
C HIS A 58 3.33 19.06 -6.21
N ASP A 59 3.58 19.93 -5.23
CA ASP A 59 4.87 20.62 -5.08
C ASP A 59 5.95 19.79 -4.37
N ASP A 60 5.58 18.68 -3.72
CA ASP A 60 6.55 17.76 -3.09
C ASP A 60 6.10 16.30 -3.16
N MET A 61 6.59 15.61 -4.19
CA MET A 61 6.38 14.18 -4.40
C MET A 61 6.88 13.29 -3.25
N ARG A 62 7.78 13.77 -2.38
CA ARG A 62 8.23 13.00 -1.21
C ARG A 62 7.12 12.88 -0.18
N VAL A 63 6.31 13.92 -0.04
CA VAL A 63 5.16 13.94 0.87
C VAL A 63 4.07 13.01 0.32
N LEU A 64 3.78 13.09 -0.99
CA LEU A 64 2.83 12.18 -1.64
C LEU A 64 3.26 10.71 -1.48
N HIS A 65 4.53 10.42 -1.75
CA HIS A 65 5.10 9.08 -1.54
C HIS A 65 4.96 8.61 -0.08
N HIS A 66 5.24 9.49 0.89
CA HIS A 66 5.11 9.13 2.31
C HIS A 66 3.66 8.85 2.70
N TRP A 67 2.72 9.68 2.23
CA TRP A 67 1.29 9.48 2.45
C TRP A 67 0.82 8.14 1.87
N LEU A 68 1.20 7.83 0.62
CA LEU A 68 0.89 6.55 -0.02
C LEU A 68 1.46 5.37 0.77
N TRP A 69 2.72 5.46 1.18
CA TRP A 69 3.37 4.42 1.99
C TRP A 69 2.60 4.17 3.29
N CYS A 70 2.23 5.22 4.04
CA CYS A 70 1.46 5.08 5.27
C CYS A 70 0.11 4.38 5.02
N ARG A 71 -0.62 4.76 3.96
CA ARG A 71 -1.92 4.17 3.62
C ARG A 71 -1.81 2.69 3.23
N LEU A 72 -0.84 2.35 2.39
CA LEU A 72 -0.58 0.95 2.01
C LEU A 72 -0.11 0.10 3.19
N VAL A 73 0.67 0.66 4.12
CA VAL A 73 1.06 -0.06 5.35
C VAL A 73 -0.16 -0.35 6.22
N ASP A 74 -1.09 0.60 6.33
CA ASP A 74 -2.30 0.42 7.14
C ASP A 74 -3.24 -0.65 6.58
N THR A 75 -3.28 -0.86 5.25
CA THR A 75 -4.06 -1.95 4.64
C THR A 75 -3.42 -3.32 4.88
N ILE A 76 -2.09 -3.41 4.85
CA ILE A 76 -1.35 -4.67 4.99
C ILE A 76 -1.13 -5.08 6.44
N ARG A 77 -0.92 -4.13 7.35
CA ARG A 77 -0.58 -4.42 8.76
C ARG A 77 -1.56 -5.39 9.43
N PRO A 78 -2.89 -5.31 9.23
CA PRO A 78 -3.83 -6.31 9.75
C PRO A 78 -3.58 -7.72 9.18
N GLN A 79 -3.35 -7.84 7.87
CA GLN A 79 -3.07 -9.13 7.20
C GLN A 79 -1.75 -9.73 7.69
N ALA A 80 -0.71 -8.91 7.84
CA ALA A 80 0.58 -9.32 8.39
C ALA A 80 0.45 -9.85 9.83
N ARG A 81 -0.33 -9.15 10.66
CA ARG A 81 -0.62 -9.59 12.04
C ARG A 81 -1.33 -10.93 12.05
N GLN A 82 -2.32 -11.12 11.19
CA GLN A 82 -3.05 -12.38 11.08
C GLN A 82 -2.14 -13.53 10.62
N ALA A 83 -1.32 -13.32 9.59
CA ALA A 83 -0.36 -14.32 9.11
C ALA A 83 0.63 -14.75 10.21
N ASN A 84 1.14 -13.80 10.99
CA ASN A 84 2.03 -14.09 12.12
C ASN A 84 1.35 -14.91 13.23
N LEU A 85 0.08 -14.60 13.53
CA LEU A 85 -0.70 -15.39 14.49
C LEU A 85 -0.89 -16.83 14.00
N THR A 86 -1.23 -17.01 12.73
CA THR A 86 -1.40 -18.36 12.14
C THR A 86 -0.12 -19.19 12.27
N ILE A 87 1.04 -18.64 11.89
CA ILE A 87 2.34 -19.32 12.01
C ILE A 87 2.64 -19.68 13.48
N SER A 88 2.33 -18.79 14.41
CA SER A 88 2.52 -19.04 15.84
C SER A 88 1.66 -20.21 16.33
N TYR A 89 0.40 -20.30 15.90
CA TYR A 89 -0.49 -21.40 16.29
C TYR A 89 -0.05 -22.73 15.67
N GLU A 90 0.32 -22.74 14.39
CA GLU A 90 0.80 -23.94 13.70
C GLU A 90 2.04 -24.54 14.40
N ARG A 91 2.98 -23.69 14.82
CA ARG A 91 4.15 -24.12 15.60
C ARG A 91 3.77 -24.71 16.95
N ALA A 92 2.87 -24.05 17.69
CA ALA A 92 2.43 -24.53 19.00
C ALA A 92 1.71 -25.89 18.92
N ILE A 93 0.95 -26.15 17.85
CA ILE A 93 0.30 -27.46 17.64
C ILE A 93 1.35 -28.55 17.36
N LEU A 94 2.34 -28.26 16.51
CA LEU A 94 3.39 -29.22 16.18
C LEU A 94 4.26 -29.58 17.39
N GLU A 95 4.58 -28.62 18.26
CA GLU A 95 5.37 -28.84 19.48
C GLU A 95 4.64 -29.67 20.54
N ASN A 96 3.30 -29.62 20.59
CA ASN A 96 2.49 -30.43 21.52
C ASN A 96 2.10 -31.81 20.95
N ALA A 97 2.30 -32.03 19.65
CA ALA A 97 2.03 -33.29 18.97
C ALA A 97 3.27 -34.21 18.86
N ALA A 98 4.44 -33.71 19.25
CA ALA A 98 5.72 -34.43 19.30
C ALA A 98 6.02 -34.92 20.73
#